data_AF-A0A969PIY8-F1
#
_entry.id   AF-A0A969PIY8-F1
#
_cell.length_a   1.000
_cell.length_b   1.000
_cell.length_c   1.000
_cell.angle_alpha   90.00
_cell.angle_beta   90.00
_cell.angle_gamma   90.00
#
_symmetry.space_group_name_H-M   'P 1'
#
loop_
_entity.id
_entity.type
_entity.pdbx_description
1 polymer ?
#
loop_
_entity_poly.entity_id
_entity_poly.type
_entity_poly.pdbx_seq_one_letter_code
_entity_poly.pdbx_strand_id
1 'polypeptide(L)' 'MAICNLTDCIEMDDSLIAQQPFLELIFGDWQVGRYAWKLANIQSVNAIPFSGGQGLKEVPCEILKQINYA' A
#
# COMPACT_ATOMS: atom_id res chain seq x y z
N MET A 1 -9.13 5.36 -2.33
CA MET A 1 -8.70 4.60 -1.14
C MET A 1 -8.92 3.13 -1.43
N ALA A 2 -8.14 2.23 -0.82
CA ALA A 2 -8.19 0.82 -1.15
C ALA A 2 -7.88 -0.07 0.06
N ILE A 3 -8.31 -1.32 -0.03
CA ILE A 3 -7.92 -2.42 0.85
C ILE A 3 -7.06 -3.37 0.04
N CYS A 4 -6.03 -3.90 0.66
CA CYS A 4 -5.12 -4.84 0.01
C CYS A 4 -4.47 -5.73 1.06
N ASN A 5 -3.91 -6.83 0.59
CA ASN A 5 -3.09 -7.72 1.40
C ASN A 5 -1.63 -7.31 1.23
N LEU A 6 -0.96 -6.96 2.32
CA LEU A 6 0.50 -6.86 2.35
C LEU A 6 1.06 -8.29 2.36
N THR A 7 1.62 -8.71 1.22
CA THR A 7 2.11 -10.09 1.02
C THR A 7 3.62 -10.22 1.24
N ASP A 8 4.36 -9.13 1.07
CA ASP A 8 5.81 -9.14 1.21
C ASP A 8 6.36 -7.73 1.48
N CYS A 9 7.55 -7.67 2.08
CA CYS A 9 8.33 -6.45 2.28
C CYS A 9 9.75 -6.72 1.77
N ILE A 10 10.06 -6.15 0.61
CA ILE A 10 11.24 -6.53 -0.18
C ILE A 10 12.24 -5.38 -0.15
N GLU A 11 13.50 -5.65 0.20
CA GLU A 11 14.57 -4.66 0.09
C GLU A 11 14.76 -4.28 -1.39
N MET A 12 14.85 -2.98 -1.64
CA MET A 12 15.10 -2.44 -2.97
C MET A 12 16.59 -2.51 -3.27
N ASP A 13 16.94 -3.31 -4.26
CA ASP A 13 18.25 -3.33 -4.91
C ASP A 13 18.12 -2.94 -6.40
N ASP A 14 19.26 -2.77 -7.08
CA ASP A 14 19.26 -2.39 -8.50
C ASP A 14 18.53 -3.41 -9.39
N SER A 15 18.57 -4.69 -9.01
CA SER A 15 17.93 -5.78 -9.75
C SER A 15 16.40 -5.68 -9.69
N LEU A 16 15.85 -5.46 -8.49
CA LEU A 16 14.43 -5.28 -8.28
C LEU A 16 13.94 -4.02 -8.98
N ILE A 17 14.66 -2.90 -8.83
CA ILE A 17 14.28 -1.62 -9.42
C ILE A 17 14.23 -1.73 -10.95
N ALA A 18 15.24 -2.35 -11.58
CA ALA A 18 15.29 -2.51 -13.04
C ALA A 18 14.14 -3.35 -13.63
N GLN A 19 13.48 -4.18 -12.81
CA GLN A 19 12.36 -5.04 -13.23
C GLN A 19 10.99 -4.36 -13.09
N GLN A 20 10.91 -3.19 -12.47
CA GLN A 20 9.63 -2.55 -12.22
C GLN A 20 9.00 -1.98 -13.50
N PRO A 21 7.67 -2.06 -13.65
CA PRO A 21 6.95 -1.39 -14.73
C PRO A 21 7.21 0.12 -14.75
N PHE A 22 7.13 0.73 -15.93
CA PHE A 22 7.31 2.18 -16.10
C PHE A 22 6.44 3.00 -15.13
N LEU A 23 5.16 2.64 -14.96
CA LEU A 23 4.25 3.36 -14.08
C LEU A 23 4.68 3.30 -12.61
N GLU A 24 5.18 2.15 -12.15
CA GLU A 24 5.72 1.99 -10.79
C GLU A 24 6.96 2.87 -10.60
N LEU A 25 7.85 2.91 -11.59
CA LEU A 25 9.09 3.71 -11.55
C LEU A 25 8.84 5.22 -11.48
N ILE A 26 7.82 5.74 -12.18
CA ILE A 26 7.56 7.20 -12.21
C ILE A 26 6.83 7.72 -10.97
N PHE A 27 6.05 6.86 -10.29
CA PHE A 27 5.23 7.27 -9.14
C PHE A 27 5.79 6.79 -7.80
N GLY A 28 6.66 5.77 -7.80
CA GLY A 28 7.32 5.26 -6.61
C GLY A 28 8.65 5.96 -6.31
N ASP A 29 9.08 5.90 -5.06
CA ASP A 29 10.40 6.38 -4.62
C ASP A 29 11.39 5.20 -4.56
N TRP A 30 11.72 4.66 -5.72
CA TRP A 30 12.59 3.49 -5.89
C TRP A 30 14.05 3.86 -5.68
N GLN A 31 14.61 3.47 -4.53
CA GLN A 31 16.00 3.77 -4.16
C GLN A 31 16.61 2.59 -3.42
N VAL A 32 17.87 2.29 -3.71
CA VAL A 32 18.61 1.23 -3.03
C VAL A 32 18.65 1.48 -1.51
N GLY A 33 18.46 0.42 -0.72
CA GLY A 33 18.44 0.47 0.75
C GLY A 33 17.10 0.85 1.36
N ARG A 34 16.06 1.04 0.53
CA ARG A 34 14.66 1.14 0.97
C ARG A 34 13.93 -0.18 0.85
N TYR A 35 12.67 -0.22 1.27
CA TYR A 35 11.83 -1.42 1.20
C TYR A 35 10.54 -1.12 0.42
N ALA A 36 10.23 -2.01 -0.53
CA ALA A 36 8.99 -2.01 -1.29
C ALA A 36 7.95 -2.91 -0.60
N TRP A 37 6.71 -2.45 -0.51
CA TRP A 37 5.60 -3.27 -0.04
C TRP A 37 4.90 -3.94 -1.22
N LYS A 38 4.88 -5.27 -1.22
CA LYS A 38 4.18 -6.03 -2.24
C LYS A 38 2.73 -6.24 -1.84
N LEU A 39 1.83 -5.57 -2.55
CA LEU A 39 0.40 -5.61 -2.29
C LEU A 39 -0.32 -6.55 -3.27
N ALA A 40 -1.28 -7.32 -2.77
CA ALA A 40 -2.14 -8.20 -3.57
C ALA A 40 -3.61 -7.97 -3.24
N ASN A 41 -4.51 -8.41 -4.12
CA ASN A 41 -5.97 -8.32 -3.96
C ASN A 41 -6.45 -6.88 -3.69
N ILE A 42 -5.98 -5.93 -4.50
CA ILE A 42 -6.32 -4.52 -4.32
C ILE A 42 -7.79 -4.30 -4.66
N GLN A 43 -8.55 -3.77 -3.71
CA GLN A 43 -9.96 -3.46 -3.84
C GLN A 43 -10.17 -1.97 -3.57
N SER A 44 -10.74 -1.25 -4.53
CA SER A 44 -11.12 0.15 -4.33
C SER A 44 -12.30 0.24 -3.36
N VAL A 45 -12.24 1.20 -2.44
CA VAL A 45 -13.36 1.51 -1.54
C VAL A 45 -13.80 2.97 -1.71
N ASN A 46 -15.06 3.23 -1.38
CA ASN A 46 -15.59 4.58 -1.31
C ASN A 46 -14.78 5.44 -0.32
N ALA A 47 -14.81 6.76 -0.52
CA ALA A 47 -14.13 7.67 0.38
C ALA A 47 -14.72 7.58 1.79
N ILE A 48 -13.86 7.38 2.78
CA ILE A 48 -14.20 7.29 4.20
C ILE A 48 -13.52 8.49 4.89
N PRO A 49 -14.27 9.35 5.61
CA PRO A 49 -13.68 10.42 6.39
C PRO A 49 -12.74 9.84 7.46
N PHE A 50 -11.44 10.01 7.27
CA PHE A 50 -10.43 9.49 8.17
C PHE A 50 -9.20 10.40 8.18
N SER A 51 -8.68 10.69 9.37
CA SER A 51 -7.43 11.44 9.53
C SER A 51 -6.27 10.45 9.61
N GLY A 52 -5.32 10.57 8.68
CA GLY A 52 -4.08 9.80 8.71
C GLY A 52 -3.25 10.07 9.97
N GLY A 53 -2.29 9.20 10.24
CA GLY A 53 -1.32 9.37 11.34
C GLY A 53 -0.02 8.64 11.03
N GLN A 54 1.00 8.89 11.86
CA GLN A 54 2.30 8.21 11.72
C GLN A 54 2.24 6.75 12.20
N GLY A 55 2.98 5.89 11.51
CA GLY A 55 3.07 4.46 11.80
C GLY A 55 1.87 3.64 11.31
N LEU A 56 1.99 2.32 11.43
CA LEU A 56 0.87 1.40 11.22
C LEU A 56 -0.03 1.41 12.47
N LYS A 57 -1.34 1.52 12.25
CA LYS A 57 -2.32 1.59 13.33
C LYS A 57 -3.49 0.67 13.05
N GLU A 58 -4.04 0.13 14.13
CA GLU A 58 -5.33 -0.55 14.08
C GLU A 58 -6.41 0.41 13.60
N VAL A 59 -7.21 -0.07 12.65
CA VAL A 59 -8.32 0.69 12.08
C VAL A 59 -9.50 0.65 13.06
N PRO A 60 -10.11 1.78 13.43
CA PRO A 60 -11.26 1.79 14.35
C PRO A 60 -12.43 0.94 13.82
N CYS A 61 -13.14 0.24 14.71
CA CYS A 61 -14.25 -0.64 14.35
C CYS A 61 -15.33 0.04 13.49
N GLU A 62 -15.60 1.34 13.70
CA GLU A 62 -16.60 2.08 12.92
C GLU A 62 -16.21 2.27 11.46
N ILE A 63 -14.91 2.30 11.16
CA ILE A 63 -14.38 2.36 9.80
C ILE A 63 -14.46 0.98 9.15
N LEU A 64 -14.13 -0.08 9.90
CA LEU A 64 -14.22 -1.46 9.43
C LEU A 64 -15.65 -1.85 9.04
N LYS A 65 -16.66 -1.38 9.78
CA LYS A 65 -18.07 -1.58 9.41
C LYS A 65 -18.36 -0.96 8.03
N GLN A 66 -17.95 0.29 7.80
CA GLN A 66 -18.20 0.98 6.51
C GLN A 66 -17.56 0.28 5.31
N ILE A 67 -16.45 -0.40 5.54
CA ILE A 67 -15.77 -1.24 4.55
C ILE A 67 -16.58 -2.50 4.20
N ASN A 68 -17.11 -3.20 5.20
CA ASN A 68 -17.79 -4.50 5.01
C ASN A 68 -19.25 -4.38 4.54
N TYR A 69 -19.85 -3.20 4.65
CA TYR A 69 -21.22 -2.92 4.17
C TYR A 69 -21.25 -2.23 2.80
N ALA A 70 -20.11 -2.06 2.12
CA ALA A 70 -19.98 -1.40 0.83
C ALA A 70 -19.98 -2.40 -0.36
#